data_AF-X1NAS0-F1
#
_entry.id   AF-X1NAS0-F1
#
_cell.length_a   1.000
_cell.length_b   1.000
_cell.length_c   1.000
_cell.angle_alpha   90.00
_cell.angle_beta   90.00
_cell.angle_gamma   90.00
#
_symmetry.space_group_name_H-M   'P 1'
#
loop_
_entity.id
_entity.type
_entity.pdbx_description
1 polymer ?
#
loop_
_entity_poly.entity_id
_entity_poly.type
_entity_poly.pdbx_seq_one_letter_code
_entity_poly.pdbx_strand_id
1 'polypeptide(L)'
;GEILVAKIHDEYSKIVDKVQVRIITDEAQLAEPLEEARKIYRERDERIGKMTDEDVDTVYSCILCVPKGQEIILPNGSFQSVENLFDEASFESVLSLNSHDFQAQPVEELFLNPAPSKLMRITLSNGNSLTLTPNHSVLVDGKENLKWLEALDLKIDDWLICPLTTTIDEGRGKDPYVVDFLSPEIKIYDEDVLSFLKKSILRKYGTIGKGACQLGIDYQKLRQALRIGQKIARRRLSLKEVRSICEKLAISWDEFKTRIGELGIGKR
;
A
#
# COMPACT_ATOMS: atom_id res chain seq x y z
N GLY A 1 -23.44 20.72 14.18
CA GLY A 1 -23.04 22.07 14.59
C GLY A 1 -21.73 22.03 15.33
N GLU A 2 -21.73 21.42 16.52
CA GLU A 2 -20.57 21.34 17.43
C GLU A 2 -19.30 20.78 16.77
N ILE A 3 -19.40 19.71 15.98
CA ILE A 3 -18.26 19.13 15.26
C ILE A 3 -17.63 20.14 14.28
N LEU A 4 -18.45 20.87 13.51
CA LEU A 4 -17.97 21.85 12.55
C LEU A 4 -17.30 23.03 13.24
N VAL A 5 -17.84 23.49 14.38
CA VAL A 5 -17.23 24.54 15.19
C VAL A 5 -15.87 24.07 15.72
N ALA A 6 -15.81 22.89 16.33
CA ALA A 6 -14.58 22.34 16.89
C ALA A 6 -13.49 22.16 15.82
N LYS A 7 -13.84 21.58 14.66
CA LYS A 7 -12.90 21.34 13.56
C LYS A 7 -12.37 22.62 12.93
N ILE A 8 -13.24 23.60 12.67
CA ILE A 8 -12.80 24.88 12.07
C ILE A 8 -11.88 25.64 13.04
N HIS A 9 -12.15 25.61 14.35
CA HIS A 9 -11.27 26.23 15.33
C HIS A 9 -9.93 25.50 15.48
N ASP A 10 -9.93 24.17 15.45
CA ASP A 10 -8.72 23.36 15.56
C ASP A 10 -7.78 23.61 14.36
N GLU A 11 -8.32 23.51 13.14
CA GLU A 11 -7.53 23.63 11.90
C GLU A 11 -7.12 25.07 11.57
N TYR A 12 -8.01 26.05 11.83
CA TYR A 12 -7.82 27.44 11.37
C TYR A 12 -7.72 28.45 12.52
N SER A 13 -7.27 28.02 13.71
CA SER A 13 -7.15 28.84 14.92
C SER A 13 -6.45 30.20 14.75
N LYS A 14 -5.52 30.32 13.79
CA LYS A 14 -4.80 31.58 13.50
C LYS A 14 -5.59 32.58 12.65
N ILE A 15 -6.63 32.12 11.96
CA ILE A 15 -7.41 32.90 10.99
C ILE A 15 -8.83 33.14 11.52
N VAL A 16 -9.37 32.22 12.31
CA VAL A 16 -10.79 32.20 12.71
C VAL A 16 -10.93 32.30 14.23
N ASP A 17 -11.54 33.40 14.70
CA ASP A 17 -11.80 33.68 16.13
C ASP A 17 -13.18 33.20 16.62
N LYS A 18 -14.20 33.20 15.76
CA LYS A 18 -15.57 32.76 16.11
C LYS A 18 -16.25 32.07 14.94
N VAL A 19 -16.92 30.95 15.24
CA VAL A 19 -17.66 30.17 14.24
C VAL A 19 -19.13 30.05 14.65
N GLN A 20 -20.04 30.45 13.76
CA GLN A 20 -21.48 30.24 13.91
C GLN A 20 -21.97 29.27 12.83
N VAL A 21 -22.67 28.21 13.24
CA VAL A 21 -23.21 27.20 12.32
C VAL A 21 -24.73 27.22 12.39
N ARG A 22 -25.38 27.39 11.23
CA ARG A 22 -26.83 27.27 11.06
C ARG A 22 -27.14 26.10 10.14
N ILE A 23 -27.86 25.09 10.64
CA ILE A 23 -28.30 23.93 9.86
C ILE A 23 -29.79 24.13 9.54
N ILE A 24 -30.14 24.12 8.26
CA ILE A 24 -31.51 24.30 7.79
C ILE A 24 -31.94 23.01 7.11
N THR A 25 -32.99 22.38 7.63
CA THR A 25 -33.56 21.14 7.07
C THR A 25 -34.96 21.35 6.48
N ASP A 26 -35.58 22.48 6.78
CA ASP A 26 -36.88 22.87 6.25
C ASP A 26 -36.70 23.48 4.84
N GLU A 27 -37.38 22.89 3.86
CA GLU A 27 -37.30 23.29 2.45
C GLU A 27 -37.84 24.71 2.21
N ALA A 28 -38.87 25.13 2.96
CA ALA A 28 -39.43 26.48 2.83
C ALA A 28 -38.47 27.56 3.37
N GLN A 29 -37.69 27.23 4.40
CA GLN A 29 -36.69 28.12 5.00
C GLN A 29 -35.35 28.12 4.25
N LEU A 30 -35.15 27.18 3.32
CA LEU A 30 -33.91 27.05 2.54
C LEU A 30 -33.84 28.02 1.36
N ALA A 31 -34.98 28.41 0.79
CA ALA A 31 -35.05 29.16 -0.46
C ALA A 31 -34.27 30.49 -0.43
N GLU A 32 -34.42 31.27 0.65
CA GLU A 32 -33.74 32.56 0.81
C GLU A 32 -32.22 32.40 1.05
N PRO A 33 -31.75 31.60 2.02
CA PRO A 33 -30.31 31.33 2.21
C PRO A 33 -29.62 30.72 0.98
N LEU A 34 -30.33 29.90 0.20
CA LEU A 34 -29.77 29.30 -1.01
C LEU A 34 -29.49 30.35 -2.09
N GLU A 35 -30.37 31.34 -2.24
CA GLU A 35 -30.17 32.42 -3.20
C GLU A 35 -29.02 33.34 -2.78
N GLU A 36 -28.91 33.63 -1.47
CA GLU A 36 -27.75 34.33 -0.90
C GLU A 36 -26.44 33.56 -1.15
N ALA A 37 -26.42 32.25 -0.88
CA ALA A 37 -25.27 31.40 -1.14
C ALA A 37 -24.85 31.42 -2.62
N ARG A 38 -25.82 31.31 -3.55
CA ARG A 38 -25.57 31.40 -4.99
C ARG A 38 -24.96 32.73 -5.43
N LYS A 39 -25.32 33.83 -4.78
CA LYS A 39 -24.73 35.14 -5.05
C LYS A 39 -23.25 35.16 -4.62
N ILE A 40 -22.96 34.68 -3.41
CA ILE A 40 -21.59 34.58 -2.89
C ILE A 40 -20.73 33.67 -3.77
N TYR A 41 -21.28 32.55 -4.24
CA TYR A 41 -20.56 31.63 -5.13
C TYR A 41 -20.20 32.29 -6.45
N ARG A 42 -21.14 33.03 -7.08
CA ARG A 42 -20.84 33.79 -8.30
C ARG A 42 -19.76 34.84 -8.09
N GLU A 43 -19.85 35.63 -7.02
CA GLU A 43 -18.84 36.65 -6.71
C GLU A 43 -17.46 36.02 -6.47
N ARG A 44 -17.41 34.89 -5.75
CA ARG A 44 -16.18 34.12 -5.55
C ARG A 44 -15.59 33.63 -6.87
N ASP A 45 -16.41 33.02 -7.71
CA ASP A 45 -15.97 32.42 -8.97
C ASP A 45 -15.51 33.52 -9.96
N GLU A 46 -16.17 34.68 -9.98
CA GLU A 46 -15.73 35.84 -10.75
C GLU A 46 -14.40 36.42 -10.24
N ARG A 47 -14.20 36.48 -8.92
CA ARG A 47 -12.94 36.95 -8.34
C ARG A 47 -11.79 36.00 -8.65
N ILE A 48 -12.01 34.69 -8.52
CA ILE A 48 -11.00 33.68 -8.85
C ILE A 48 -10.72 33.67 -10.36
N GLY A 49 -11.75 33.75 -11.20
CA GLY A 49 -11.59 33.74 -12.66
C GLY A 49 -10.88 34.98 -13.23
N LYS A 50 -10.81 36.07 -12.45
CA LYS A 50 -10.05 37.28 -12.80
C LYS A 50 -8.61 37.27 -12.28
N MET A 51 -8.24 36.28 -11.46
CA MET A 51 -6.88 36.17 -10.93
C MET A 51 -5.98 35.49 -11.97
N THR A 52 -4.97 36.21 -12.42
CA THR A 52 -3.94 35.76 -13.37
C THR A 52 -2.62 35.53 -12.65
N ASP A 53 -1.71 34.77 -13.25
CA ASP A 53 -0.38 34.51 -12.67
C ASP A 53 0.43 35.79 -12.50
N GLU A 54 0.13 36.82 -13.30
CA GLU A 54 0.70 38.16 -13.21
C GLU A 54 0.15 39.01 -12.03
N ASP A 55 -0.98 38.62 -11.43
CA ASP A 55 -1.59 39.34 -10.30
C ASP A 55 -0.99 38.96 -8.94
N VAL A 56 -0.04 38.01 -8.90
CA VAL A 56 0.54 37.48 -7.66
C VAL A 56 2.07 37.56 -7.66
N ASP A 57 2.64 38.21 -6.64
CA ASP A 57 4.10 38.33 -6.48
C ASP A 57 4.74 37.10 -5.81
N THR A 58 3.92 36.17 -5.28
CA THR A 58 4.37 35.01 -4.51
C THR A 58 3.69 33.75 -4.99
N VAL A 59 4.50 32.83 -5.52
CA VAL A 59 4.05 31.49 -5.93
C VAL A 59 4.31 30.52 -4.80
N TYR A 60 3.27 29.86 -4.30
CA TYR A 60 3.41 28.76 -3.34
C TYR A 60 3.65 27.47 -4.11
N SER A 61 4.76 26.80 -3.86
CA SER A 61 4.93 25.39 -4.22
C SER A 61 4.62 24.56 -2.99
N CYS A 62 3.72 23.59 -3.10
CA CYS A 62 3.57 22.57 -2.08
C CYS A 62 4.82 21.68 -2.17
N ILE A 63 5.73 21.78 -1.20
CA ILE A 63 6.96 20.96 -1.15
C ILE A 63 6.94 20.02 0.05
N LEU A 64 5.76 19.59 0.50
CA LEU A 64 5.66 18.53 1.51
C LEU A 64 5.97 17.18 0.85
N CYS A 65 7.25 16.90 0.64
CA CYS A 65 7.68 15.74 -0.15
C CYS A 65 8.74 14.92 0.55
N VAL A 66 8.65 13.60 0.34
CA VAL A 66 9.67 12.64 0.70
C VAL A 66 10.52 12.38 -0.54
N PRO A 67 11.85 12.60 -0.50
CA PRO A 67 12.73 12.45 -1.65
C PRO A 67 13.02 10.99 -2.00
N LYS A 68 13.69 10.83 -3.14
CA LYS A 68 14.29 9.59 -3.63
C LYS A 68 15.07 8.83 -2.53
N GLY A 69 14.99 7.50 -2.51
CA GLY A 69 15.72 6.64 -1.57
C GLY A 69 15.15 6.58 -0.15
N GLN A 70 13.91 7.00 0.05
CA GLN A 70 13.15 6.80 1.28
C GLN A 70 12.13 5.68 1.10
N GLU A 71 11.70 5.09 2.22
CA GLU A 71 10.79 3.95 2.25
C GLU A 71 9.52 4.30 3.05
N ILE A 72 8.40 3.72 2.63
CA ILE A 72 7.11 3.76 3.32
C ILE A 72 6.85 2.39 3.93
N ILE A 73 6.27 2.37 5.12
CA ILE A 73 5.83 1.14 5.79
C ILE A 73 4.40 0.81 5.36
N LEU A 74 4.22 -0.38 4.79
CA LEU A 74 2.91 -0.91 4.45
C LEU A 74 2.25 -1.59 5.66
N PRO A 75 0.92 -1.75 5.68
CA PRO A 75 0.22 -2.36 6.81
C PRO A 75 0.68 -3.79 7.15
N ASN A 76 1.21 -4.53 6.17
CA ASN A 76 1.79 -5.86 6.36
C ASN A 76 3.21 -5.84 6.96
N GLY A 77 3.73 -4.68 7.35
CA GLY A 77 5.08 -4.50 7.90
C GLY A 77 6.20 -4.52 6.87
N SER A 78 5.88 -4.67 5.57
CA SER A 78 6.88 -4.54 4.51
C SER A 78 7.20 -3.08 4.20
N PHE A 79 8.36 -2.85 3.60
CA PHE A 79 8.82 -1.55 3.17
C PHE A 79 8.70 -1.41 1.66
N GLN A 80 8.23 -0.25 1.20
CA GLN A 80 8.15 0.09 -0.21
C GLN A 80 8.87 1.40 -0.50
N SER A 81 9.74 1.41 -1.52
CA SER A 81 10.45 2.62 -1.93
C SER A 81 9.48 3.65 -2.50
N VAL A 82 9.65 4.92 -2.12
CA VAL A 82 8.86 6.06 -2.62
C VAL A 82 8.95 6.20 -4.15
N GLU A 83 10.05 5.73 -4.75
CA GLU A 83 10.29 5.80 -6.19
C GLU A 83 9.38 4.89 -7.01
N ASN A 84 9.07 3.72 -6.47
CA ASN A 84 8.33 2.68 -7.20
C ASN A 84 6.81 2.84 -7.05
N LEU A 85 6.37 3.83 -6.27
CA LEU A 85 4.96 4.04 -5.94
C LEU A 85 4.08 4.34 -7.16
N PHE A 86 4.64 4.92 -8.22
CA PHE A 86 3.90 5.25 -9.44
C PHE A 86 3.93 4.13 -10.49
N ASP A 87 4.91 3.22 -10.40
CA ASP A 87 5.08 2.10 -11.33
C ASP A 87 4.34 0.84 -10.86
N GLU A 88 4.20 0.67 -9.53
CA GLU A 88 3.53 -0.47 -8.91
C GLU A 88 2.10 -0.09 -8.53
N ALA A 89 1.15 -0.56 -9.34
CA ALA A 89 -0.27 -0.43 -9.07
C ALA A 89 -0.72 -1.32 -7.90
N SER A 90 -0.37 -1.02 -6.64
CA SER A 90 -1.06 -1.54 -5.44
C SER A 90 -0.34 -1.21 -4.11
N PHE A 91 -0.58 -0.04 -3.54
CA PHE A 91 -0.62 0.07 -2.09
C PHE A 91 -1.85 0.90 -1.76
N GLU A 92 -2.97 0.21 -1.55
CA GLU A 92 -4.26 0.84 -1.23
C GLU A 92 -4.21 1.57 0.11
N SER A 93 -3.29 1.17 1.00
CA SER A 93 -3.13 1.74 2.33
C SER A 93 -1.68 1.72 2.81
N VAL A 94 -1.37 2.65 3.70
CA VAL A 94 -0.08 2.80 4.39
C VAL A 94 -0.28 2.66 5.88
N LEU A 95 0.77 2.29 6.60
CA LEU A 95 0.73 2.26 8.05
C LEU A 95 0.86 3.69 8.59
N SER A 96 -0.13 4.15 9.36
CA SER A 96 -0.17 5.51 9.92
C SER A 96 -0.53 5.49 11.40
N LEU A 97 -0.02 6.44 12.17
CA LEU A 97 -0.36 6.62 13.58
C LEU A 97 -1.70 7.33 13.70
N ASN A 98 -2.67 6.71 14.36
CA ASN A 98 -3.96 7.31 14.66
C ASN A 98 -4.23 7.29 16.17
N SER A 99 -4.27 8.48 16.77
CA SER A 99 -4.46 8.74 18.21
C SER A 99 -3.42 8.05 19.12
N HIS A 100 -3.46 6.73 19.23
CA HIS A 100 -2.56 5.93 20.08
C HIS A 100 -1.98 4.68 19.40
N ASP A 101 -2.53 4.26 18.26
CA ASP A 101 -2.14 3.01 17.58
C ASP A 101 -1.78 3.24 16.12
N PHE A 102 -0.87 2.41 15.61
CA PHE A 102 -0.59 2.34 14.17
C PHE A 102 -1.64 1.48 13.48
N GLN A 103 -2.29 2.03 12.46
CA GLN A 103 -3.37 1.38 11.71
C GLN A 103 -3.18 1.58 10.22
N ALA A 104 -3.74 0.67 9.41
CA ALA A 104 -3.81 0.86 7.97
C ALA A 104 -4.70 2.07 7.65
N GLN A 105 -4.17 3.02 6.88
CA GLN A 105 -4.92 4.18 6.39
C GLN A 105 -4.88 4.18 4.87
N PRO A 106 -6.02 4.37 4.19
CA PRO A 106 -6.05 4.40 2.73
C PRO A 106 -5.26 5.59 2.20
N VAL A 107 -4.58 5.40 1.07
CA VAL A 107 -3.94 6.50 0.34
C VAL A 107 -4.98 7.15 -0.56
N GLU A 108 -5.30 8.42 -0.32
CA GLU A 108 -6.28 9.15 -1.12
C GLU A 108 -5.69 9.68 -2.43
N GLU A 109 -4.51 10.31 -2.34
CA GLU A 109 -3.87 10.97 -3.48
C GLU A 109 -2.35 10.90 -3.38
N LEU A 110 -1.69 10.86 -4.55
CA LEU A 110 -0.23 10.86 -4.69
C LEU A 110 0.21 12.10 -5.45
N PHE A 111 1.18 12.83 -4.89
CA PHE A 111 1.75 14.02 -5.50
C PHE A 111 3.20 13.77 -5.92
N LEU A 112 3.53 14.12 -7.16
CA LEU A 112 4.90 14.17 -7.65
C LEU A 112 5.28 15.63 -7.92
N ASN A 113 6.15 16.17 -7.08
CA ASN A 113 6.61 17.55 -7.20
C ASN A 113 8.07 17.59 -7.71
N PRO A 114 8.48 18.68 -8.39
CA PRO A 114 9.87 18.89 -8.76
C PRO A 114 10.80 18.81 -7.55
N ALA A 115 12.00 18.25 -7.75
CA ALA A 115 12.96 18.08 -6.67
C ALA A 115 13.40 19.45 -6.10
N PRO A 116 13.40 19.60 -4.76
CA PRO A 116 13.83 20.85 -4.11
C PRO A 116 15.34 21.06 -4.23
N SER A 117 15.79 22.30 -4.07
CA SER A 117 17.22 22.64 -4.08
C SER A 117 17.98 22.21 -2.82
N LYS A 118 17.26 21.97 -1.72
CA LYS A 118 17.82 21.58 -0.41
C LYS A 118 17.00 20.47 0.21
N LEU A 119 17.70 19.51 0.82
CA LEU A 119 17.13 18.43 1.61
C LEU A 119 17.79 18.40 2.99
N MET A 120 17.01 18.02 3.99
CA MET A 120 17.44 17.83 5.37
C MET A 120 17.59 16.33 5.63
N ARG A 121 18.75 15.90 6.16
CA ARG A 121 18.94 14.53 6.64
C ARG A 121 18.91 14.52 8.17
N ILE A 122 17.93 13.83 8.73
CA ILE A 122 17.76 13.61 10.15
C ILE A 122 18.32 12.22 10.46
N THR A 123 19.25 12.12 11.41
CA THR A 123 19.81 10.83 11.85
C THR A 123 19.40 10.61 13.29
N LEU A 124 18.72 9.49 13.54
CA LEU A 124 18.23 9.10 14.85
C LEU A 124 19.31 8.35 15.63
N SER A 125 19.21 8.39 16.97
CA SER A 125 20.14 7.69 17.86
C SER A 125 20.13 6.17 17.70
N ASN A 126 19.04 5.60 17.17
CA ASN A 126 18.92 4.18 16.85
C ASN A 126 19.60 3.78 15.52
N GLY A 127 20.23 4.73 14.82
CA GLY A 127 20.92 4.49 13.55
C GLY A 127 20.06 4.66 12.29
N ASN A 128 18.73 4.83 12.45
CA ASN A 128 17.86 5.14 11.31
C ASN A 128 18.12 6.58 10.84
N SER A 129 17.89 6.83 9.55
CA SER A 129 17.96 8.18 9.01
C SER A 129 16.79 8.46 8.07
N LEU A 130 16.28 9.68 8.12
CA LEU A 130 15.20 10.16 7.28
C LEU A 130 15.70 11.38 6.51
N THR A 131 15.48 11.42 5.20
CA THR A 131 15.79 12.59 4.38
C THR A 131 14.49 13.23 3.93
N LEU A 132 14.29 14.53 4.17
CA LEU A 132 13.04 15.24 3.90
C LEU A 132 13.30 16.64 3.30
N THR A 133 12.25 17.28 2.77
CA THR A 133 12.26 18.72 2.50
C THR A 133 12.24 19.51 3.81
N PRO A 134 12.81 20.74 3.85
CA PRO A 134 12.87 21.54 5.08
C PRO A 134 11.51 21.81 5.74
N ASN A 135 10.46 21.99 4.95
CA ASN A 135 9.10 22.27 5.43
C ASN A 135 8.28 21.01 5.71
N HIS A 136 8.83 19.80 5.52
CA HIS A 136 8.11 18.57 5.83
C HIS A 136 7.95 18.42 7.34
N SER A 137 6.71 18.37 7.81
CA SER A 137 6.41 18.22 9.23
C SER A 137 6.56 16.78 9.68
N VAL A 138 7.26 16.57 10.79
CA VAL A 138 7.36 15.29 11.49
C VAL A 138 6.73 15.39 12.87
N LEU A 139 6.28 14.26 13.40
CA LEU A 139 5.66 14.20 14.71
C LEU A 139 6.73 14.03 15.80
N VAL A 140 6.81 15.02 16.69
CA VAL A 140 7.74 15.08 17.81
C VAL A 140 6.98 14.83 19.11
N ASP A 141 7.56 14.04 20.02
CA ASP A 141 7.07 13.88 21.38
C ASP A 141 7.48 15.09 22.24
N GLY A 142 6.51 15.97 22.49
CA GLY A 142 6.69 17.16 23.31
C GLY A 142 6.48 16.88 24.80
N LYS A 143 6.77 17.87 25.65
CA LYS A 143 6.64 17.73 27.12
C LYS A 143 5.23 17.40 27.62
N GLU A 144 4.20 17.77 26.87
CA GLU A 144 2.80 17.57 27.25
C GLU A 144 2.07 16.72 26.22
N ASN A 145 2.29 16.97 24.92
CA ASN A 145 1.56 16.34 23.83
C ASN A 145 2.47 16.11 22.61
N LEU A 146 2.02 15.25 21.69
CA LEU A 146 2.60 15.13 20.36
C LEU A 146 2.42 16.45 19.57
N LYS A 147 3.47 16.87 18.87
CA LYS A 147 3.47 18.12 18.11
C LYS A 147 4.07 17.90 16.72
N TRP A 148 3.42 18.47 15.72
CA TRP A 148 4.00 18.60 14.38
C TRP A 148 5.07 19.69 14.35
N LEU A 149 6.26 19.34 13.90
CA LEU A 149 7.39 20.26 13.75
C LEU A 149 8.00 20.09 12.35
N GLU A 150 8.28 21.20 11.67
CA GLU A 150 8.96 21.15 10.37
C GLU A 150 10.37 20.58 10.52
N ALA A 151 10.84 19.86 9.50
CA ALA A 151 12.17 19.26 9.51
C ALA A 151 13.29 20.29 9.74
N LEU A 152 13.13 21.53 9.26
CA LEU A 152 14.06 22.64 9.48
C LEU A 152 14.16 23.08 10.94
N ASP A 153 13.08 22.93 11.70
CA ASP A 153 12.97 23.40 13.08
C ASP A 153 13.42 22.34 14.11
N LEU A 154 13.70 21.11 13.66
CA LEU A 154 14.19 20.03 14.50
C LEU A 154 15.56 20.35 15.10
N LYS A 155 15.74 19.98 16.36
CA LYS A 155 16.97 20.13 17.12
C LYS A 155 17.50 18.78 17.55
N ILE A 156 18.79 18.76 17.86
CA ILE A 156 19.42 17.61 18.52
C ILE A 156 18.70 17.41 19.86
N ASP A 157 18.42 16.14 20.19
CA ASP A 157 17.64 15.68 21.34
C ASP A 157 16.12 15.84 21.25
N ASP A 158 15.56 16.27 20.12
CA ASP A 158 14.13 16.12 19.85
C ASP A 158 13.77 14.64 19.65
N TRP A 159 12.65 14.22 20.24
CA TRP A 159 12.19 12.83 20.24
C TRP A 159 11.18 12.62 19.11
N LEU A 160 11.54 11.83 18.11
CA LEU A 160 10.61 11.46 17.03
C LEU A 160 9.86 10.18 17.38
N ILE A 161 8.59 10.14 17.00
CA ILE A 161 7.77 8.94 17.17
C ILE A 161 8.22 7.87 16.16
N CYS A 162 8.51 6.69 16.69
CA CYS A 162 8.88 5.52 15.91
C CYS A 162 8.00 4.33 16.34
N PRO A 163 7.44 3.56 15.41
CA PRO A 163 6.73 2.34 15.76
C PRO A 163 7.70 1.35 16.43
N LEU A 164 7.45 1.02 17.70
CA LEU A 164 8.26 0.04 18.45
C LEU A 164 7.84 -1.40 18.11
N THR A 165 6.53 -1.61 17.99
CA THR A 165 5.89 -2.87 17.62
C THR A 165 4.57 -2.54 16.96
N THR A 166 4.40 -2.89 15.70
CA THR A 166 3.10 -2.85 15.04
C THR A 166 2.46 -4.22 15.27
N THR A 167 1.32 -4.29 15.95
CA THR A 167 0.41 -5.42 15.75
C THR A 167 -0.10 -5.31 14.33
N ILE A 168 0.63 -5.93 13.41
CA ILE A 168 0.15 -6.16 12.05
C ILE A 168 -1.14 -6.94 12.25
N ASP A 169 -2.27 -6.33 11.89
CA ASP A 169 -3.51 -7.07 11.71
C ASP A 169 -3.26 -7.94 10.47
N GLU A 170 -2.51 -9.03 10.67
CA GLU A 170 -2.46 -10.13 9.75
C GLU A 170 -3.90 -10.60 9.70
N GLY A 171 -4.66 -10.09 8.73
CA GLY A 171 -6.02 -10.52 8.49
C GLY A 171 -6.05 -12.03 8.64
N ARG A 172 -6.75 -12.48 9.69
CA ARG A 172 -6.70 -13.85 10.23
C ARG A 172 -6.14 -14.87 9.24
N GLY A 173 -4.95 -15.36 9.54
CA GLY A 173 -4.53 -16.71 9.20
C GLY A 173 -3.98 -16.92 7.81
N LYS A 174 -2.66 -16.83 7.68
CA LYS A 174 -1.93 -17.86 6.95
C LYS A 174 -0.75 -18.27 7.80
N ASP A 175 -0.87 -19.41 8.47
CA ASP A 175 0.29 -20.06 9.07
C ASP A 175 1.39 -20.09 8.00
N PRO A 176 2.60 -19.60 8.29
CA PRO A 176 3.68 -19.63 7.31
C PRO A 176 3.99 -21.08 6.94
N TYR A 177 3.83 -21.45 5.67
CA TYR A 177 4.24 -22.77 5.19
C TYR A 177 5.67 -22.67 4.69
N VAL A 178 6.46 -23.73 4.89
CA VAL A 178 7.84 -23.81 4.38
C VAL A 178 7.89 -23.45 2.89
N VAL A 179 6.90 -23.90 2.12
CA VAL A 179 6.74 -23.61 0.68
C VAL A 179 6.77 -22.13 0.33
N ASP A 180 6.30 -21.25 1.22
CA ASP A 180 6.24 -19.79 0.97
C ASP A 180 7.64 -19.16 0.95
N PHE A 181 8.64 -19.79 1.58
CA PHE A 181 10.03 -19.31 1.66
C PHE A 181 10.97 -20.03 0.70
N LEU A 182 10.47 -21.01 -0.06
CA LEU A 182 11.28 -21.83 -0.95
C LEU A 182 11.47 -21.15 -2.31
N SER A 183 12.66 -21.33 -2.89
CA SER A 183 12.94 -20.85 -4.23
C SER A 183 11.90 -21.36 -5.24
N PRO A 184 11.38 -20.51 -6.15
CA PRO A 184 10.41 -20.91 -7.16
C PRO A 184 10.87 -22.06 -8.08
N GLU A 185 12.17 -22.34 -8.11
CA GLU A 185 12.79 -23.40 -8.91
C GLU A 185 12.74 -24.79 -8.28
N ILE A 186 12.44 -24.87 -6.97
CA ILE A 186 12.33 -26.14 -6.23
C ILE A 186 11.29 -27.03 -6.89
N LYS A 187 11.62 -28.32 -7.01
CA LYS A 187 10.78 -29.32 -7.69
C LYS A 187 9.86 -30.02 -6.70
N ILE A 188 8.64 -30.29 -7.15
CA ILE A 188 7.65 -31.06 -6.40
C ILE A 188 7.78 -32.55 -6.76
N TYR A 189 7.99 -33.39 -5.74
CA TYR A 189 8.09 -34.84 -5.86
C TYR A 189 6.83 -35.56 -5.36
N ASP A 190 6.02 -34.87 -4.57
CA ASP A 190 4.78 -35.36 -3.97
C ASP A 190 3.83 -35.97 -5.02
N GLU A 191 3.64 -37.28 -4.95
CA GLU A 191 2.84 -38.02 -5.93
C GLU A 191 1.34 -37.77 -5.78
N ASP A 192 0.84 -37.50 -4.57
CA ASP A 192 -0.57 -37.25 -4.31
C ASP A 192 -0.99 -35.89 -4.88
N VAL A 193 -0.16 -34.88 -4.68
CA VAL A 193 -0.34 -33.55 -5.27
C VAL A 193 -0.29 -33.61 -6.80
N LEU A 194 0.70 -34.33 -7.37
CA LEU A 194 0.81 -34.50 -8.82
C LEU A 194 -0.37 -35.31 -9.41
N SER A 195 -0.88 -36.30 -8.68
CA SER A 195 -2.08 -37.05 -9.03
C SER A 195 -3.32 -36.18 -9.06
N PHE A 196 -3.48 -35.33 -8.05
CA PHE A 196 -4.55 -34.35 -8.00
C PHE A 196 -4.49 -33.37 -9.18
N LEU A 197 -3.31 -32.78 -9.45
CA LEU A 197 -3.12 -31.89 -10.60
C LEU A 197 -3.46 -32.59 -11.92
N LYS A 198 -3.00 -33.84 -12.11
CA LYS A 198 -3.32 -34.62 -13.31
C LYS A 198 -4.82 -34.77 -13.52
N LYS A 199 -5.56 -35.13 -12.47
CA LYS A 199 -7.03 -35.27 -12.52
C LYS A 199 -7.69 -33.92 -12.85
N SER A 200 -7.25 -32.85 -12.23
CA SER A 200 -7.79 -31.49 -12.46
C SER A 200 -7.52 -30.99 -13.88
N ILE A 201 -6.33 -31.23 -14.43
CA ILE A 201 -5.98 -30.91 -15.82
C ILE A 201 -6.85 -31.72 -16.80
N LEU A 202 -7.02 -33.02 -16.57
CA LEU A 202 -7.87 -33.87 -17.41
C LEU A 202 -9.34 -33.45 -17.34
N ARG A 203 -9.83 -33.07 -16.15
CA ARG A 203 -11.21 -32.60 -15.99
C ARG A 203 -11.48 -31.30 -16.75
N LYS A 204 -10.53 -30.35 -16.76
CA LYS A 204 -10.71 -29.06 -17.43
C LYS A 204 -10.44 -29.10 -18.93
N TYR A 205 -9.39 -29.80 -19.36
CA TYR A 205 -8.89 -29.75 -20.73
C TYR A 205 -9.08 -31.06 -21.53
N GLY A 206 -9.60 -32.12 -20.89
CA GLY A 206 -9.87 -33.43 -21.48
C GLY A 206 -8.63 -34.30 -21.69
N THR A 207 -7.54 -33.74 -22.22
CA THR A 207 -6.28 -34.46 -22.48
C THR A 207 -5.08 -33.71 -21.95
N ILE A 208 -4.01 -34.45 -21.61
CA ILE A 208 -2.74 -33.83 -21.18
C ILE A 208 -2.12 -32.98 -22.30
N GLY A 209 -2.30 -33.36 -23.57
CA GLY A 209 -1.82 -32.57 -24.71
C GLY A 209 -2.48 -31.19 -24.81
N LYS A 210 -3.82 -31.15 -24.72
CA LYS A 210 -4.56 -29.87 -24.67
C LYS A 210 -4.20 -29.07 -23.42
N GLY A 211 -4.05 -29.74 -22.28
CA GLY A 211 -3.61 -29.12 -21.03
C GLY A 211 -2.23 -28.46 -21.16
N ALA A 212 -1.23 -29.16 -21.72
CA ALA A 212 0.11 -28.63 -21.94
C ALA A 212 0.09 -27.32 -22.76
N CYS A 213 -0.68 -27.31 -23.86
CA CYS A 213 -0.83 -26.15 -24.73
C CYS A 213 -1.44 -24.95 -23.98
N GLN A 214 -2.55 -25.16 -23.26
CA GLN A 214 -3.24 -24.09 -22.51
C GLN A 214 -2.44 -23.59 -21.29
N LEU A 215 -1.68 -24.49 -20.66
CA LEU A 215 -0.82 -24.17 -19.53
C LEU A 215 0.49 -23.50 -19.96
N GLY A 216 0.86 -23.56 -21.25
CA GLY A 216 2.13 -23.02 -21.75
C GLY A 216 3.35 -23.83 -21.27
N ILE A 217 3.17 -25.12 -21.03
CA ILE A 217 4.20 -26.03 -20.53
C ILE A 217 4.53 -27.04 -21.62
N ASP A 218 5.82 -27.34 -21.80
CA ASP A 218 6.26 -28.39 -22.73
C ASP A 218 5.53 -29.72 -22.45
N TYR A 219 4.92 -30.28 -23.50
CA TYR A 219 4.11 -31.50 -23.39
C TYR A 219 4.91 -32.69 -22.84
N GLN A 220 6.18 -32.85 -23.28
CA GLN A 220 7.02 -33.95 -22.80
C GLN A 220 7.33 -33.79 -21.31
N LYS A 221 7.62 -32.56 -20.87
CA LYS A 221 7.82 -32.22 -19.46
C LYS A 221 6.57 -32.50 -18.63
N LEU A 222 5.41 -31.97 -19.01
CA LEU A 222 4.16 -32.16 -18.27
C LEU A 222 3.77 -33.64 -18.19
N ARG A 223 3.89 -34.36 -19.32
CA ARG A 223 3.60 -35.79 -19.38
C ARG A 223 4.53 -36.61 -18.49
N GLN A 224 5.81 -36.28 -18.43
CA GLN A 224 6.77 -36.98 -17.57
C GLN A 224 6.58 -36.63 -16.09
N ALA A 225 6.28 -35.38 -15.77
CA ALA A 225 6.09 -34.95 -14.40
C ALA A 225 4.84 -35.55 -13.74
N LEU A 226 3.78 -35.81 -14.53
CA LEU A 226 2.51 -36.41 -14.08
C LEU A 226 2.48 -37.95 -14.22
N ARG A 227 3.65 -38.59 -14.40
CA ARG A 227 3.79 -40.05 -14.30
C ARG A 227 4.06 -40.43 -12.85
N ILE A 228 3.14 -41.19 -12.26
CA ILE A 228 3.13 -41.61 -10.85
C ILE A 228 3.62 -43.07 -10.77
N GLY A 229 4.39 -43.43 -9.74
CA GLY A 229 4.76 -44.82 -9.45
C GLY A 229 5.95 -45.38 -10.26
N GLN A 230 6.78 -44.53 -10.88
CA GLN A 230 8.05 -44.96 -11.50
C GLN A 230 9.25 -44.35 -10.78
N LYS A 231 10.22 -45.21 -10.41
CA LYS A 231 11.38 -44.90 -9.54
C LYS A 231 12.24 -43.69 -9.94
N ILE A 232 12.13 -43.14 -11.15
CA ILE A 232 12.96 -42.02 -11.62
C ILE A 232 12.18 -41.15 -12.62
N ALA A 233 11.34 -40.24 -12.12
CA ALA A 233 10.83 -39.15 -12.95
C ALA A 233 11.89 -38.03 -13.05
N ARG A 234 12.68 -38.03 -14.13
CA ARG A 234 13.78 -37.06 -14.35
C ARG A 234 13.31 -35.61 -14.53
N ARG A 235 12.03 -35.38 -14.83
CA ARG A 235 11.45 -34.06 -15.09
C ARG A 235 10.25 -33.82 -14.18
N ARG A 236 10.48 -33.17 -13.05
CA ARG A 236 9.43 -32.72 -12.12
C ARG A 236 9.03 -31.27 -12.41
N LEU A 237 7.82 -30.89 -11.99
CA LEU A 237 7.35 -29.51 -12.05
C LEU A 237 8.00 -28.70 -10.93
N SER A 238 8.37 -27.43 -11.20
CA SER A 238 8.78 -26.52 -10.13
C SER A 238 7.59 -25.90 -9.39
N LEU A 239 7.85 -25.31 -8.22
CA LEU A 239 6.86 -24.51 -7.49
C LEU A 239 6.26 -23.42 -8.37
N LYS A 240 7.09 -22.71 -9.16
CA LYS A 240 6.62 -21.72 -10.14
C LYS A 240 5.62 -22.30 -11.14
N GLU A 241 5.93 -23.47 -11.70
CA GLU A 241 5.06 -24.13 -12.68
C GLU A 241 3.77 -24.61 -12.06
N VAL A 242 3.83 -25.20 -10.86
CA VAL A 242 2.62 -25.68 -10.17
C VAL A 242 1.73 -24.52 -9.74
N ARG A 243 2.31 -23.41 -9.26
CA ARG A 243 1.55 -22.20 -8.97
C ARG A 243 0.82 -21.66 -10.20
N SER A 244 1.51 -21.58 -11.34
CA SER A 244 0.91 -21.18 -12.61
C SER A 244 -0.20 -22.13 -13.08
N ILE A 245 -0.05 -23.44 -12.85
CA ILE A 245 -1.10 -24.43 -13.11
C ILE A 245 -2.31 -24.17 -12.19
N CYS A 246 -2.10 -23.97 -10.89
CA CYS A 246 -3.19 -23.69 -9.95
C CYS A 246 -3.97 -22.43 -10.33
N GLU A 247 -3.27 -21.34 -10.67
CA GLU A 247 -3.88 -20.10 -11.16
C GLU A 247 -4.75 -20.35 -12.40
N LYS A 248 -4.21 -21.01 -13.43
CA LYS A 248 -4.94 -21.32 -14.67
C LYS A 248 -6.09 -22.31 -14.46
N LEU A 249 -6.02 -23.16 -13.43
CA LEU A 249 -7.08 -24.09 -13.06
C LEU A 249 -8.10 -23.49 -12.09
N ALA A 250 -7.91 -22.25 -11.61
CA ALA A 250 -8.70 -21.61 -10.56
C ALA A 250 -8.72 -22.43 -9.24
N ILE A 251 -7.56 -22.99 -8.87
CA ILE A 251 -7.35 -23.69 -7.60
C ILE A 251 -6.71 -22.71 -6.62
N SER A 252 -7.25 -22.60 -5.40
CA SER A 252 -6.68 -21.78 -4.34
C SER A 252 -5.25 -22.24 -4.01
N TRP A 253 -4.27 -21.36 -4.21
CA TRP A 253 -2.86 -21.65 -3.89
C TRP A 253 -2.68 -21.88 -2.38
N ASP A 254 -3.38 -21.12 -1.56
CA ASP A 254 -3.26 -21.19 -0.11
C ASP A 254 -3.76 -22.52 0.46
N GLU A 255 -4.81 -23.10 -0.12
CA GLU A 255 -5.28 -24.44 0.26
C GLU A 255 -4.41 -25.55 -0.36
N PHE A 256 -3.83 -25.29 -1.53
CA PHE A 256 -3.06 -26.28 -2.26
C PHE A 256 -1.67 -26.49 -1.64
N LYS A 257 -1.00 -25.41 -1.24
CA LYS A 257 0.36 -25.45 -0.69
C LYS A 257 0.47 -26.27 0.59
N THR A 258 -0.61 -26.37 1.37
CA THR A 258 -0.67 -27.15 2.61
C THR A 258 -0.58 -28.67 2.38
N ARG A 259 -0.85 -29.13 1.15
CA ARG A 259 -0.84 -30.55 0.78
C ARG A 259 0.51 -31.04 0.26
N ILE A 260 1.47 -30.15 0.09
CA ILE A 260 2.78 -30.47 -0.48
C ILE A 260 3.67 -31.06 0.63
N GLY A 261 3.86 -32.38 0.61
CA GLY A 261 4.71 -33.10 1.56
C GLY A 261 6.13 -33.37 1.08
N GLU A 262 6.38 -33.45 -0.23
CA GLU A 262 7.70 -33.84 -0.77
C GLU A 262 8.24 -32.87 -1.84
N LEU A 263 9.38 -32.27 -1.54
CA LEU A 263 10.07 -31.23 -2.32
C LEU A 263 11.55 -31.53 -2.44
N GLY A 264 12.20 -31.04 -3.50
CA GLY A 264 13.63 -31.25 -3.69
C GLY A 264 14.30 -30.26 -4.65
N ILE A 265 15.58 -30.01 -4.38
CA ILE A 265 16.45 -29.24 -5.28
C ILE A 265 16.85 -30.18 -6.42
N GLY A 266 16.61 -29.78 -7.66
CA GLY A 266 16.78 -30.66 -8.81
C GLY A 266 18.23 -31.12 -9.02
N LYS A 267 18.54 -32.35 -8.58
CA LYS A 267 19.24 -33.42 -9.33
C LYS A 267 19.53 -34.66 -8.43
N ARG A 268 18.96 -35.80 -8.81
CA ARG A 268 19.60 -37.14 -8.83
C ARG A 268 19.23 -37.81 -10.14
#